data_AF-A0AAN0ISR9-F1
#
_entry.id   AF-A0AAN0ISR9-F1
#
_cell.length_a   1.000
_cell.length_b   1.000
_cell.length_c   1.000
_cell.angle_alpha   90.00
_cell.angle_beta   90.00
_cell.angle_gamma   90.00
#
_symmetry.space_group_name_H-M   'P 1'
#
loop_
_entity.id
_entity.type
_entity.pdbx_description
1 polymer ?
#
loop_
_entity_poly.entity_id
_entity_poly.type
_entity_poly.pdbx_seq_one_letter_code
_entity_poly.pdbx_strand_id
1 'polypeptide(L)'
;MESSLNKHIAKKHPDESSKENLRESRISCPNCSEKFITLTSLIHHLEKSHNEKVPINKLSFESMKEFYLWKKQEEQSSDSLYVQDSGCRLQGLNCKRYYYCHRSGVFKAKGKGLRVLKIQGSCKINQFCTANMQVSEDTVTGKVTVTHCSQHIGHTLDMSS
;
A
#
# COMPACT_ATOMS: atom_id res chain seq x y z
N MET A 1 1.53 19.27 16.63
CA MET A 1 0.60 18.65 17.61
C MET A 1 1.06 17.22 17.86
N GLU A 2 2.04 17.06 18.74
CA GLU A 2 2.56 15.76 19.16
C GLU A 2 1.58 15.09 20.12
N SER A 3 1.18 13.88 19.75
CA SER A 3 0.14 13.11 20.43
C SER A 3 0.53 12.79 21.88
N SER A 4 -0.39 13.10 22.80
CA SER A 4 -0.35 12.88 24.25
C SER A 4 0.02 11.45 24.69
N LEU A 5 0.10 10.50 23.76
CA LEU A 5 0.46 9.11 24.01
C LEU A 5 1.94 8.92 24.36
N ASN A 6 2.86 9.66 23.71
CA ASN A 6 4.29 9.51 24.00
C ASN A 6 4.64 9.98 25.42
N LYS A 7 3.94 11.01 25.91
CA LYS A 7 4.08 11.51 27.30
C LYS A 7 3.56 10.50 28.34
N HIS A 8 2.56 9.68 27.99
CA HIS A 8 2.03 8.64 28.89
C HIS A 8 3.05 7.52 29.09
N ILE A 9 3.65 7.03 28.00
CA ILE A 9 4.61 5.91 28.02
C ILE A 9 5.85 6.31 28.83
N ALA A 10 6.42 7.49 28.57
CA ALA A 10 7.59 8.00 29.30
C ALA A 10 7.35 8.16 30.82
N LYS A 11 6.11 8.38 31.25
CA LYS A 11 5.76 8.65 32.65
C LYS A 11 5.34 7.41 33.44
N LYS A 12 4.92 6.34 32.76
CA LYS A 12 4.41 5.11 33.39
C LYS A 12 5.29 3.87 33.17
N HIS A 13 6.17 3.91 32.17
CA HIS A 13 7.08 2.80 31.82
C HIS A 13 8.50 3.33 31.56
N PRO A 14 9.24 3.76 32.62
CA PRO A 14 10.57 4.38 32.47
C PRO A 14 11.67 3.43 31.96
N ASP A 15 11.44 2.11 31.98
CA ASP A 15 12.41 1.08 31.57
C ASP A 15 12.32 0.68 30.08
N GLU A 16 11.32 1.18 29.34
CA GLU A 16 11.15 0.91 27.89
C GLU A 16 11.65 2.10 27.02
N SER A 17 12.58 2.90 27.53
CA SER A 17 13.16 4.05 26.82
C SER A 17 14.42 3.67 26.02
N SER A 18 14.31 2.64 25.18
CA SER A 18 15.31 2.32 24.15
C SER A 18 14.72 1.40 23.08
N LYS A 19 13.54 1.75 22.57
CA LYS A 19 13.09 1.28 21.26
C LYS A 19 13.13 2.46 20.31
N GLU A 20 14.26 2.61 19.61
CA GLU A 20 14.25 3.33 18.34
C GLU A 20 13.01 2.86 17.55
N ASN A 21 12.25 3.79 17.00
CA ASN A 21 11.04 3.51 16.21
C ASN A 21 11.41 2.84 14.86
N LEU A 22 12.08 1.69 14.89
CA LEU A 22 12.25 0.84 13.73
C LEU A 22 10.86 0.33 13.36
N ARG A 23 10.31 0.88 12.26
CA ARG A 23 9.09 0.34 11.66
C ARG A 23 9.35 -1.13 11.34
N GLU A 24 8.69 -2.04 12.05
CA GLU A 24 8.82 -3.47 11.79
C GLU A 24 8.60 -3.77 10.30
N SER A 25 9.47 -4.59 9.70
CA SER A 25 9.32 -5.03 8.31
C SER A 25 8.09 -5.92 8.18
N ARG A 26 7.03 -5.40 7.52
CA ARG A 26 5.73 -6.07 7.39
C ARG A 26 5.53 -6.76 6.04
N ILE A 27 6.42 -6.53 5.07
CA ILE A 27 6.26 -6.94 3.68
C ILE A 27 7.26 -8.07 3.41
N SER A 28 6.80 -9.31 3.23
CA SER A 28 7.67 -10.43 2.86
C SER A 28 7.87 -10.50 1.35
N CYS A 29 9.07 -10.90 0.91
CA CYS A 29 9.29 -11.29 -0.48
C CYS A 29 8.50 -12.58 -0.79
N PRO A 30 7.85 -12.69 -1.95
CA PRO A 30 7.21 -13.93 -2.37
C PRO A 30 8.20 -15.00 -2.83
N ASN A 31 9.43 -14.62 -3.20
CA ASN A 31 10.42 -15.52 -3.79
C ASN A 31 11.55 -15.91 -2.81
N CYS A 32 11.60 -15.32 -1.62
CA CYS A 32 12.56 -15.65 -0.56
C CYS A 32 12.08 -15.20 0.83
N SER A 33 12.88 -15.45 1.86
CA SER A 33 12.53 -15.16 3.26
C SER A 33 12.78 -13.70 3.71
N GLU A 34 13.23 -12.83 2.80
CA GLU A 34 13.54 -11.43 3.10
C GLU A 34 12.28 -10.60 3.41
N LYS A 35 12.43 -9.61 4.29
CA LYS A 35 11.33 -8.74 4.73
C LYS A 35 11.67 -7.26 4.60
N PHE A 36 10.71 -6.47 4.16
CA PHE A 36 10.84 -5.06 3.83
C PHE A 36 9.85 -4.19 4.61
N ILE A 37 10.25 -2.94 4.81
CA ILE A 37 9.40 -1.90 5.44
C ILE A 37 8.50 -1.24 4.40
N THR A 38 8.98 -1.09 3.16
CA THR A 38 8.27 -0.39 2.08
C THR A 38 8.17 -1.25 0.82
N LEU A 39 7.12 -1.03 0.04
CA LEU A 39 6.93 -1.74 -1.22
C LEU A 39 8.02 -1.39 -2.24
N THR A 40 8.51 -0.14 -2.24
CA THR A 40 9.65 0.28 -3.07
C THR A 40 10.90 -0.55 -2.78
N SER A 41 11.18 -0.83 -1.50
CA SER A 41 12.31 -1.67 -1.11
C SER A 41 12.14 -3.12 -1.58
N LEU A 42 10.91 -3.67 -1.50
CA LEU A 42 10.62 -5.00 -2.06
C LEU A 42 10.81 -5.03 -3.58
N ILE A 43 10.30 -4.03 -4.31
CA ILE A 43 10.46 -3.95 -5.77
C ILE A 43 11.93 -3.92 -6.15
N HIS A 44 12.74 -3.09 -5.49
CA HIS A 44 14.18 -3.03 -5.74
C HIS A 44 14.89 -4.37 -5.46
N HIS A 45 14.46 -5.09 -4.42
CA HIS A 45 14.96 -6.44 -4.14
C HIS A 45 14.56 -7.46 -5.20
N LEU A 46 13.32 -7.42 -5.70
CA LEU A 46 12.87 -8.30 -6.79
C LEU A 46 13.70 -8.10 -8.05
N GLU A 47 13.98 -6.84 -8.41
CA GLU A 47 14.82 -6.51 -9.57
C GLU A 47 16.26 -7.02 -9.40
N LYS A 48 16.85 -6.83 -8.21
CA LYS A 48 18.27 -7.13 -7.97
C LYS A 48 18.57 -8.60 -7.63
N SER A 49 17.73 -9.22 -6.81
CA SER A 49 17.95 -10.56 -6.25
C SER A 49 17.20 -11.65 -7.00
N HIS A 50 16.12 -11.31 -7.68
CA HIS A 50 15.29 -12.26 -8.43
C HIS A 50 15.26 -11.98 -9.94
N ASN A 51 15.92 -10.89 -10.39
CA ASN A 51 15.94 -10.47 -11.80
C ASN A 51 14.52 -10.29 -12.39
N GLU A 52 13.56 -10.00 -11.52
CA GLU A 52 12.16 -9.73 -11.84
C GLU A 52 12.03 -8.24 -12.18
N LYS A 53 11.83 -7.92 -13.45
CA LYS A 53 11.58 -6.53 -13.86
C LYS A 53 10.17 -6.14 -13.45
N VAL A 54 10.05 -5.08 -12.66
CA VAL A 54 8.77 -4.52 -12.24
C VAL A 54 8.55 -3.20 -12.98
N PRO A 55 7.68 -3.14 -14.01
CA PRO A 55 7.47 -1.94 -14.78
C PRO A 55 6.82 -0.87 -13.90
N ILE A 56 7.50 0.27 -13.77
CA ILE A 56 7.00 1.45 -13.08
C ILE A 56 6.71 2.53 -14.11
N ASN A 57 5.43 2.85 -14.26
CA ASN A 57 4.94 3.86 -15.18
C ASN A 57 4.66 5.16 -14.41
N LYS A 58 5.11 6.30 -14.96
CA LYS A 58 4.81 7.62 -14.43
C LYS A 58 3.80 8.32 -15.32
N LEU A 59 2.68 8.73 -14.74
CA LEU A 59 1.57 9.39 -15.43
C LEU A 59 1.29 10.73 -14.77
N SER A 60 0.78 11.66 -15.55
CA SER A 60 0.36 12.99 -15.09
C SER A 60 -1.04 13.27 -15.60
N PHE A 61 -1.88 13.83 -14.74
CA PHE A 61 -3.26 14.21 -15.02
C PHE A 61 -3.49 15.64 -14.57
N GLU A 62 -4.44 16.34 -15.18
CA GLU A 62 -4.74 17.72 -14.81
C GLU A 62 -5.64 17.80 -13.58
N SER A 63 -6.29 16.71 -13.20
CA SER A 63 -7.10 16.66 -11.98
C SER A 63 -7.25 15.25 -11.41
N MET A 64 -7.66 15.17 -10.15
CA MET A 64 -8.07 13.90 -9.52
C MET A 64 -9.22 13.22 -10.25
N LYS A 65 -10.11 13.98 -10.92
CA LYS A 65 -11.22 13.41 -11.71
C LYS A 65 -10.69 12.59 -12.89
N GLU A 66 -9.73 13.12 -13.63
CA GLU A 66 -9.09 12.41 -14.74
C GLU A 66 -8.36 11.16 -14.26
N PHE A 67 -7.62 11.29 -13.15
CA PHE A 67 -6.99 10.13 -12.51
C PHE A 67 -8.02 9.03 -12.18
N TYR A 68 -9.17 9.36 -11.59
CA TYR A 68 -10.18 8.35 -11.27
C TYR A 68 -10.79 7.69 -12.51
N LEU A 69 -10.97 8.43 -13.61
CA LEU A 69 -11.44 7.88 -14.87
C LEU A 69 -10.42 6.90 -15.45
N TRP A 70 -9.15 7.28 -15.51
CA TRP A 70 -8.06 6.41 -15.94
C TRP A 70 -7.95 5.18 -15.04
N LYS A 71 -7.93 5.36 -13.71
CA LYS A 71 -7.88 4.26 -12.74
C LYS A 71 -9.00 3.25 -12.98
N LYS A 72 -10.23 3.72 -13.23
CA LYS A 72 -11.37 2.84 -13.51
C LYS A 72 -11.15 2.02 -14.80
N GLN A 73 -10.58 2.62 -15.84
CA GLN A 73 -10.26 1.93 -17.09
C GLN A 73 -9.17 0.87 -16.86
N GLU A 74 -8.12 1.20 -16.11
CA GLU A 74 -7.07 0.24 -15.74
C GLU A 74 -7.61 -0.92 -14.91
N GLU A 75 -8.50 -0.65 -13.96
CA GLU A 75 -9.13 -1.69 -13.14
C GLU A 75 -9.99 -2.63 -13.98
N GLN A 76 -10.66 -2.10 -15.00
CA GLN A 76 -11.46 -2.89 -15.94
C GLN A 76 -10.59 -3.71 -16.90
N SER A 77 -9.46 -3.18 -17.36
CA SER A 77 -8.57 -3.88 -18.30
C SER A 77 -7.71 -4.94 -17.63
N SER A 78 -7.34 -4.74 -16.36
CA SER A 78 -6.49 -5.66 -15.58
C SER A 78 -7.26 -6.66 -14.71
N ASP A 79 -8.60 -6.58 -14.71
CA ASP A 79 -9.48 -7.34 -13.80
C ASP A 79 -9.01 -7.28 -12.34
N SER A 80 -8.54 -6.10 -11.92
CA SER A 80 -7.93 -5.88 -10.62
C SER A 80 -8.30 -4.54 -10.06
N LEU A 81 -8.81 -4.56 -8.83
CA LEU A 81 -9.13 -3.33 -8.10
C LEU A 81 -7.93 -2.82 -7.31
N TYR A 82 -7.76 -1.50 -7.30
CA TYR A 82 -6.79 -0.76 -6.50
C TYR A 82 -7.51 0.00 -5.38
N VAL A 83 -7.34 -0.49 -4.15
CA VAL A 83 -7.99 0.03 -2.94
C VAL A 83 -7.05 0.99 -2.23
N GLN A 84 -7.58 2.14 -1.81
CA GLN A 84 -6.84 3.13 -1.04
C GLN A 84 -6.54 2.59 0.37
N ASP A 85 -5.27 2.59 0.78
CA ASP A 85 -4.85 2.09 2.10
C ASP A 85 -5.19 3.07 3.23
N SER A 86 -4.94 4.35 2.97
CA SER A 86 -5.03 5.43 3.95
C SER A 86 -5.54 6.70 3.29
N GLY A 87 -6.10 7.61 4.09
CA GLY A 87 -6.48 8.94 3.63
C GLY A 87 -5.31 9.74 3.06
N CYS A 88 -5.61 10.93 2.54
CA CYS A 88 -4.59 11.86 2.09
C CYS A 88 -3.54 12.13 3.19
N ARG A 89 -2.26 12.00 2.84
CA ARG A 89 -1.15 12.46 3.67
C ARG A 89 -0.54 13.71 3.05
N LEU A 90 -0.66 14.83 3.75
CA LEU A 90 -0.05 16.09 3.33
C LEU A 90 1.48 16.06 3.49
N GLN A 91 2.18 16.53 2.47
CA GLN A 91 3.62 16.74 2.43
C GLN A 91 3.89 18.07 1.73
N GLY A 92 3.96 19.16 2.50
CA GLY A 92 4.01 20.51 1.93
C GLY A 92 2.74 20.80 1.14
N LEU A 93 2.90 21.22 -0.11
CA LEU A 93 1.80 21.51 -1.05
C LEU A 93 1.30 20.27 -1.80
N ASN A 94 1.65 19.06 -1.34
CA ASN A 94 1.27 17.81 -2.00
C ASN A 94 0.43 16.94 -1.08
N CYS A 95 -0.66 16.40 -1.61
CA CYS A 95 -1.48 15.39 -0.99
C CYS A 95 -1.17 14.01 -1.57
N LYS A 96 -0.53 13.14 -0.77
CA LYS A 96 -0.17 11.78 -1.18
C LYS A 96 -1.22 10.75 -0.80
N ARG A 97 -1.56 9.87 -1.74
CA ARG A 97 -2.48 8.73 -1.56
C ARG A 97 -1.83 7.47 -2.10
N TYR A 98 -2.05 6.36 -1.42
CA TYR A 98 -1.51 5.05 -1.80
C TYR A 98 -2.67 4.10 -2.08
N TYR A 99 -2.63 3.49 -3.25
CA TYR A 99 -3.58 2.46 -3.66
C TYR A 99 -2.82 1.16 -3.90
N TYR A 100 -3.36 0.05 -3.41
CA TYR A 100 -2.78 -1.28 -3.58
C TYR A 100 -3.82 -2.23 -4.15
N CYS A 101 -3.37 -3.28 -4.83
CA CYS A 101 -4.27 -4.38 -5.24
C CYS A 101 -5.19 -4.80 -4.07
N HIS A 102 -6.47 -4.99 -4.35
CA HIS A 102 -7.47 -5.37 -3.35
C HIS A 102 -7.14 -6.70 -2.65
N ARG A 103 -6.41 -7.60 -3.33
CA ARG A 103 -5.89 -8.85 -2.76
C ARG A 103 -4.68 -8.63 -1.85
N SER A 104 -3.93 -7.53 -2.01
CA SER A 104 -2.71 -7.22 -1.25
C SER A 104 -2.97 -6.94 0.22
N GLY A 105 -2.09 -7.46 1.08
CA GLY A 105 -2.04 -7.22 2.50
C GLY A 105 -2.61 -8.36 3.35
N VAL A 106 -2.53 -8.16 4.66
CA VAL A 106 -3.01 -9.12 5.67
C VAL A 106 -4.38 -8.70 6.16
N PHE A 107 -5.33 -9.62 6.18
CA PHE A 107 -6.62 -9.36 6.79
C PHE A 107 -6.44 -9.16 8.30
N LYS A 108 -6.83 -7.97 8.78
CA LYS A 108 -6.89 -7.68 10.22
C LYS A 108 -8.36 -7.63 10.62
N ALA A 109 -8.81 -8.61 11.40
CA ALA A 109 -10.14 -8.57 11.99
C ALA A 109 -10.28 -7.29 12.85
N LYS A 110 -11.31 -6.49 12.57
CA LYS A 110 -11.65 -5.30 13.37
C LYS A 110 -12.97 -5.57 14.08
N GLY A 111 -12.98 -5.47 15.41
CA GLY A 111 -14.17 -5.61 16.26
C GLY A 111 -13.97 -6.58 17.43
N LYS A 112 -14.94 -6.64 18.34
CA LYS A 112 -14.94 -7.52 19.53
C LYS A 112 -15.20 -9.02 19.21
N GLY A 113 -15.09 -9.43 17.94
CA GLY A 113 -15.45 -10.80 17.51
C GLY A 113 -16.95 -11.13 17.59
N LEU A 114 -17.81 -10.15 17.86
CA LEU A 114 -19.26 -10.34 18.05
C LEU A 114 -20.03 -10.68 16.77
N ARG A 115 -19.39 -10.57 15.60
CA ARG A 115 -19.98 -10.96 14.32
C ARG A 115 -19.13 -12.07 13.73
N VAL A 116 -19.76 -13.20 13.43
CA VAL A 116 -19.16 -14.29 12.65
C VAL A 116 -18.79 -13.73 11.27
N LEU A 117 -17.58 -14.03 10.80
CA LEU A 117 -17.17 -13.67 9.44
C LEU A 117 -18.13 -14.33 8.44
N LYS A 118 -18.42 -13.64 7.33
CA LYS A 118 -19.13 -14.27 6.22
C LYS A 118 -18.38 -15.54 5.80
N ILE A 119 -19.12 -16.59 5.39
CA ILE A 119 -18.54 -17.87 4.94
C ILE A 119 -17.45 -17.67 3.87
N GLN A 120 -17.60 -16.66 3.02
CA GLN A 120 -16.66 -16.29 1.96
C GLN A 120 -15.32 -15.69 2.46
N GLY A 121 -15.21 -15.26 3.71
CA GLY A 121 -13.96 -14.75 4.27
C GLY A 121 -13.47 -13.43 3.65
N SER A 122 -12.15 -13.20 3.67
CA SER A 122 -11.49 -12.02 3.11
C SER A 122 -10.79 -12.38 1.79
N CYS A 123 -10.86 -11.51 0.78
CA CYS A 123 -10.11 -11.68 -0.48
C CYS A 123 -8.61 -11.37 -0.36
N LYS A 124 -8.11 -11.13 0.86
CA LYS A 124 -6.70 -10.82 1.12
C LYS A 124 -5.85 -12.09 1.10
N ILE A 125 -4.75 -12.08 0.37
CA ILE A 125 -3.84 -13.24 0.23
C ILE A 125 -2.91 -13.42 1.44
N ASN A 126 -3.02 -12.56 2.46
CA ASN A 126 -2.11 -12.47 3.61
C ASN A 126 -0.63 -12.31 3.22
N GLN A 127 -0.40 -11.74 2.05
CA GLN A 127 0.90 -11.39 1.47
C GLN A 127 0.77 -10.06 0.73
N PHE A 128 1.89 -9.46 0.33
CA PHE A 128 1.88 -8.20 -0.39
C PHE A 128 1.99 -8.44 -1.89
N CYS A 129 1.16 -7.70 -2.64
CA CYS A 129 1.25 -7.62 -4.08
C CYS A 129 2.07 -6.38 -4.49
N THR A 130 2.91 -6.51 -5.52
CA THR A 130 3.63 -5.38 -6.13
C THR A 130 2.73 -4.40 -6.87
N ALA A 131 1.53 -4.81 -7.30
CA ALA A 131 0.61 -3.92 -8.00
C ALA A 131 0.10 -2.79 -7.09
N ASN A 132 0.46 -1.55 -7.42
CA ASN A 132 0.17 -0.36 -6.61
C ASN A 132 0.15 0.93 -7.45
N MET A 133 -0.49 1.97 -6.90
CA MET A 133 -0.45 3.34 -7.40
C MET A 133 -0.07 4.29 -6.27
N GLN A 134 0.97 5.09 -6.46
CA GLN A 134 1.33 6.20 -5.60
C GLN A 134 0.89 7.49 -6.29
N VAL A 135 -0.06 8.19 -5.69
CA VAL A 135 -0.69 9.38 -6.28
C VAL A 135 -0.31 10.59 -5.45
N SER A 136 0.20 11.64 -6.10
CA SER A 136 0.51 12.93 -5.48
C SER A 136 -0.28 14.01 -6.20
N GLU A 137 -1.18 14.66 -5.48
CA GLU A 137 -1.97 15.79 -5.95
C GLU A 137 -1.36 17.09 -5.42
N ASP A 138 -1.04 18.01 -6.30
CA ASP A 138 -0.62 19.36 -5.93
C ASP A 138 -1.86 20.16 -5.45
N THR A 139 -1.84 20.60 -4.19
CA THR A 139 -3.00 21.24 -3.56
C THR A 139 -3.23 22.68 -4.00
N VAL A 140 -2.33 23.26 -4.82
CA VAL A 140 -2.45 24.61 -5.34
C VAL A 140 -2.98 24.58 -6.77
N THR A 141 -2.41 23.72 -7.61
CA THR A 141 -2.72 23.63 -9.04
C THR A 141 -3.77 22.56 -9.36
N GLY A 142 -3.97 21.58 -8.47
CA GLY A 142 -4.85 20.42 -8.70
C GLY A 142 -4.24 19.34 -9.60
N LYS A 143 -3.04 19.53 -10.13
CA LYS A 143 -2.36 18.56 -10.99
C LYS A 143 -2.01 17.30 -10.20
N VAL A 144 -2.12 16.15 -10.85
CA VAL A 144 -1.90 14.84 -10.23
C VAL A 144 -0.78 14.11 -10.93
N THR A 145 0.18 13.61 -10.15
CA THR A 145 1.24 12.71 -10.62
C THR A 145 1.04 11.33 -10.03
N VAL A 146 1.20 10.30 -10.84
CA VAL A 146 0.96 8.91 -10.45
C VAL A 146 2.19 8.08 -10.81
N THR A 147 2.70 7.34 -9.83
CA THR A 147 3.65 6.24 -10.05
C THR A 147 2.89 4.94 -9.93
N HIS A 148 2.72 4.21 -11.04
CA HIS A 148 1.91 3.02 -11.13
C HIS A 148 2.76 1.79 -11.48
N CYS A 149 2.48 0.70 -10.78
CA CYS A 149 2.96 -0.64 -11.12
C CYS A 149 1.73 -1.51 -11.36
N SER A 150 1.57 -1.99 -12.60
CA SER A 150 0.49 -2.91 -12.98
C SER A 150 0.84 -4.38 -12.74
N GLN A 151 2.12 -4.73 -12.63
CA GLN A 151 2.54 -6.12 -12.46
C GLN A 151 2.20 -6.67 -11.08
N HIS A 152 1.50 -7.80 -11.06
CA HIS A 152 1.12 -8.54 -9.86
C HIS A 152 2.15 -9.63 -9.57
N ILE A 153 3.05 -9.37 -8.62
CA ILE A 153 3.95 -10.37 -8.03
C ILE A 153 3.45 -10.63 -6.60
N GLY A 154 3.43 -11.90 -6.20
CA GLY A 154 2.94 -12.34 -4.88
C GLY A 154 1.55 -12.97 -4.90
N HIS A 155 0.84 -12.92 -6.04
CA HIS A 155 -0.32 -13.78 -6.31
C HIS A 155 -0.55 -13.90 -7.80
N THR A 156 -1.20 -14.99 -8.21
CA THR A 156 -1.80 -15.07 -9.54
C THR A 156 -3.04 -14.17 -9.59
N LEU A 157 -3.21 -13.48 -10.71
CA LEU A 157 -4.52 -13.00 -11.11
C LEU A 157 -5.35 -14.26 -11.38
N ASP A 158 -6.49 -14.43 -10.73
CA ASP A 158 -7.47 -15.40 -11.23
C ASP A 158 -7.85 -14.91 -12.62
N MET A 159 -7.22 -15.46 -13.66
CA MET A 159 -7.84 -15.45 -14.97
C MET A 159 -9.07 -16.32 -14.82
N SER A 160 -10.20 -15.69 -14.50
CA SER A 160 -11.52 -16.29 -14.59
C SER A 160 -11.66 -16.85 -16.00
N SER A 161 -11.51 -18.16 -16.16
CA SER A 161 -11.90 -18.88 -17.36
C SER A 161 -13.42 -19.05 -17.40
#